data_AF-T1GMK8-F1
#
_entry.id   AF-T1GMK8-F1
#
_cell.length_a   1.000
_cell.length_b   1.000
_cell.length_c   1.000
_cell.angle_alpha   90.00
_cell.angle_beta   90.00
_cell.angle_gamma   90.00
#
_symmetry.space_group_name_H-M   'P 1'
#
loop_
_entity.id
_entity.type
_entity.pdbx_description
1 polymer ?
#
loop_
_entity_poly.entity_id
_entity_poly.type
_entity_poly.pdbx_seq_one_letter_code
_entity_poly.pdbx_strand_id
1 'polypeptide(L)'
;MSRRWPPPIYETEMEVGLPHERQFTIACTIGKYREVGQGKSKKIAKRLAAHKMWNRLQSSPMENVPAGSTTNNFEDDVEQM
;
A
#
# COMPACT_ATOMS: atom_id res chain seq x y z
N MET A 1 0.28 18.24 17.31
CA MET A 1 -0.77 18.76 16.40
C MET A 1 -1.43 17.60 15.68
N SER A 2 -2.70 17.30 15.97
CA SER A 2 -3.46 16.30 15.20
C SER A 2 -3.86 16.94 13.87
N ARG A 3 -3.30 16.42 12.77
CA ARG A 3 -3.67 16.85 11.42
C ARG A 3 -5.12 16.39 11.19
N ARG A 4 -6.02 17.31 10.87
CA ARG A 4 -7.44 17.04 10.58
C ARG A 4 -7.57 16.47 9.17
N TRP A 5 -7.08 15.25 8.97
CA TRP A 5 -7.22 14.54 7.70
C TRP A 5 -8.51 13.75 7.64
N PRO A 6 -9.14 13.64 6.46
CA PRO A 6 -10.29 12.78 6.28
C PRO A 6 -9.89 11.30 6.50
N PRO A 7 -10.85 10.43 6.84
CA PRO A 7 -10.57 9.01 7.01
C PRO A 7 -10.02 8.39 5.71
N PRO A 8 -9.07 7.43 5.80
CA PRO A 8 -8.54 6.74 4.63
C PRO A 8 -9.58 5.83 3.98
N ILE A 9 -9.67 5.93 2.66
CA ILE A 9 -10.50 5.06 1.81
C ILE A 9 -9.59 4.03 1.16
N TYR A 10 -9.99 2.76 1.21
CA TYR A 10 -9.24 1.66 0.60
C TYR A 10 -10.06 1.02 -0.51
N GLU A 11 -9.47 0.92 -1.70
CA GLU A 11 -10.10 0.34 -2.88
C GLU A 11 -9.22 -0.76 -3.46
N THR A 12 -9.84 -1.85 -3.92
CA THR A 12 -9.11 -2.93 -4.60
C THR A 12 -9.12 -2.65 -6.10
N GLU A 13 -7.97 -2.28 -6.67
CA GLU A 13 -7.90 -1.91 -8.08
C GLU A 13 -7.65 -3.11 -8.98
N MET A 14 -6.75 -4.01 -8.59
CA MET A 14 -6.34 -5.13 -9.43
C MET A 14 -6.10 -6.39 -8.62
N GLU A 15 -6.49 -7.52 -9.20
CA GLU A 15 -6.22 -8.86 -8.72
C GLU A 15 -5.74 -9.66 -9.94
N VAL A 16 -4.44 -9.96 -10.00
CA VAL A 16 -3.78 -10.60 -11.14
C VAL A 16 -2.93 -11.77 -10.68
N GLY A 17 -2.60 -12.70 -11.58
CA GLY A 17 -1.71 -13.82 -11.29
C GLY A 17 -2.41 -15.16 -11.07
N LEU A 18 -1.59 -16.22 -11.04
CA LEU A 18 -2.02 -17.60 -10.86
C LEU A 18 -2.54 -17.81 -9.43
N PRO A 19 -3.35 -18.85 -9.16
CA PRO A 19 -3.86 -19.13 -7.81
C PRO A 19 -2.77 -19.19 -6.70
N HIS A 20 -1.55 -19.61 -7.05
CA HIS A 20 -0.40 -19.70 -6.14
C HIS A 20 0.51 -18.45 -6.14
N GLU A 21 0.34 -17.54 -7.10
CA GLU A 21 1.15 -16.32 -7.25
C GLU A 21 0.25 -15.08 -7.38
N ARG A 22 -0.93 -15.13 -6.74
CA ARG A 22 -1.91 -14.07 -6.90
C ARG A 22 -1.40 -12.79 -6.26
N GLN A 23 -1.43 -11.72 -7.04
CA GLN A 23 -1.04 -10.39 -6.63
C GLN A 23 -2.27 -9.48 -6.55
N PHE A 24 -2.41 -8.84 -5.40
CA PHE A 24 -3.48 -7.89 -5.10
C PHE A 24 -2.91 -6.49 -5.06
N THR A 25 -3.62 -5.56 -5.68
CA THR A 25 -3.31 -4.13 -5.70
C THR A 25 -4.42 -3.38 -4.97
N ILE A 26 -4.06 -2.69 -3.89
CA ILE A 26 -4.97 -1.88 -3.07
C ILE A 26 -4.51 -0.41 -3.14
N ALA A 27 -5.43 0.47 -3.49
CA ALA A 27 -5.25 1.91 -3.39
C ALA A 27 -5.72 2.41 -2.01
N CYS A 28 -4.94 3.31 -1.40
CA CYS A 28 -5.29 4.07 -0.21
C CYS A 28 -5.39 5.54 -0.60
N THR A 29 -6.53 6.16 -0.32
CA THR A 29 -6.81 7.56 -0.65
C THR A 29 -7.13 8.34 0.63
N ILE A 30 -6.41 9.43 0.88
CA ILE A 30 -6.61 10.34 2.01
C ILE A 30 -6.69 11.78 1.47
N GLY A 31 -7.91 12.29 1.33
CA GLY A 31 -8.16 13.63 0.83
C GLY A 31 -7.64 13.80 -0.60
N LYS A 32 -6.49 14.47 -0.74
CA LYS A 32 -5.82 14.71 -2.04
C LYS A 32 -4.68 13.74 -2.35
N TYR A 33 -4.30 12.90 -1.39
CA TYR A 33 -3.21 11.94 -1.55
C TYR A 33 -3.79 10.59 -1.92
N ARG A 34 -3.13 9.92 -2.86
CA ARG A 34 -3.46 8.56 -3.28
C ARG A 34 -2.17 7.77 -3.41
N GLU A 35 -2.12 6.62 -2.75
CA GLU A 35 -0.99 5.70 -2.78
C GLU A 35 -1.44 4.28 -3.03
N VAL A 36 -0.62 3.49 -3.70
CA VAL A 36 -0.96 2.12 -4.10
C VAL A 36 0.02 1.12 -3.51
N GLY A 37 -0.53 0.09 -2.87
CA GLY A 37 0.21 -1.05 -2.31
C GLY A 37 -0.14 -2.34 -3.02
N GLN A 38 0.88 -3.15 -3.31
CA GLN A 38 0.72 -4.45 -3.98
C GLN A 38 1.25 -5.56 -3.08
N GLY A 39 0.65 -6.74 -3.09
CA GLY A 39 1.15 -7.89 -2.33
C GLY A 39 0.41 -9.19 -2.60
N LYS A 40 0.93 -10.30 -2.06
CA LYS A 40 0.38 -11.67 -2.22
C LYS A 40 -1.01 -11.88 -1.60
N SER A 41 -1.48 -10.93 -0.79
CA SER A 41 -2.82 -10.95 -0.21
C SER A 41 -3.40 -9.54 -0.10
N LYS A 42 -4.74 -9.43 -0.07
CA LYS A 42 -5.44 -8.15 0.17
C LYS A 42 -5.00 -7.47 1.48
N LYS A 43 -4.65 -8.27 2.50
CA LYS A 43 -4.14 -7.78 3.79
C LYS A 43 -2.77 -7.12 3.64
N ILE A 44 -1.83 -7.80 2.98
CA ILE A 44 -0.47 -7.27 2.76
C ILE A 44 -0.53 -6.03 1.86
N ALA A 45 -1.28 -6.10 0.76
CA ALA A 45 -1.43 -4.97 -0.17
C ALA A 45 -2.01 -3.73 0.52
N LYS A 46 -3.04 -3.89 1.36
CA LYS A 46 -3.62 -2.79 2.16
C LYS A 46 -2.60 -2.19 3.14
N ARG A 47 -1.85 -3.04 3.85
CA ARG A 47 -0.82 -2.60 4.80
C ARG A 47 0.26 -1.78 4.09
N LEU A 48 0.72 -2.24 2.94
CA LEU A 48 1.71 -1.52 2.13
C LEU A 48 1.17 -0.19 1.61
N ALA A 49 -0.08 -0.14 1.15
CA ALA A 49 -0.72 1.10 0.73
C ALA A 49 -0.79 2.12 1.87
N ALA A 50 -1.17 1.68 3.07
CA ALA A 50 -1.21 2.52 4.27
C ALA A 50 0.19 3.00 4.69
N HIS A 51 1.21 2.14 4.61
CA HIS A 51 2.58 2.50 4.97
C HIS A 51 3.18 3.55 4.02
N LYS A 52 3.00 3.35 2.70
CA LYS A 52 3.39 4.36 1.69
C LYS A 52 2.68 5.69 1.94
N MET A 53 1.38 5.65 2.20
CA MET A 53 0.58 6.82 2.54
C MET A 53 1.10 7.54 3.80
N TRP A 54 1.43 6.81 4.86
CA TRP A 54 1.99 7.40 6.08
C TRP A 54 3.32 8.13 5.83
N ASN A 55 4.23 7.51 5.07
CA ASN A 55 5.50 8.13 4.70
C ASN A 55 5.30 9.38 3.82
N ARG A 56 4.36 9.31 2.87
CA ARG A 56 3.97 10.43 2.02
C ARG A 56 3.36 11.59 2.80
N LEU A 57 2.55 11.28 3.80
CA LEU A 57 1.91 12.27 4.66
C LEU A 57 2.90 12.96 5.60
N GLN A 58 3.98 12.28 5.99
CA GLN A 58 5.06 12.84 6.79
C GLN A 58 6.05 13.66 5.95
N SER A 59 6.29 13.27 4.70
CA SER A 59 7.26 13.93 3.79
C SER A 59 6.54 14.73 2.69
N SER A 60 6.51 16.06 2.79
CA SER A 60 5.96 16.95 1.74
C SER A 60 7.07 17.80 1.09
N PRO A 61 7.10 18.08 -0.22
CA PRO A 61 6.48 17.46 -1.41
C PRO A 61 7.54 16.88 -2.40
N MET A 62 7.09 16.16 -3.44
CA MET A 62 7.88 15.57 -4.54
C MET A 62 8.76 14.38 -4.13
N GLU A 63 8.30 13.16 -4.34
CA GLU A 63 8.63 12.48 -5.58
C GLU A 63 7.39 11.71 -6.08
N ASN A 64 6.98 11.96 -7.31
CA ASN A 64 5.89 11.26 -7.98
C ASN A 64 6.49 10.13 -8.84
N VAL A 65 7.38 9.33 -8.25
CA VAL A 65 7.92 8.15 -8.94
C VAL A 65 6.91 7.02 -8.77
N PRO A 66 6.47 6.37 -9.85
CA PRO A 66 5.73 5.12 -9.74
C PRO A 66 6.67 4.10 -9.08
N ALA A 67 6.55 3.96 -7.75
CA ALA A 67 7.46 3.20 -6.92
C ALA A 67 7.31 1.69 -7.16
N GLY A 68 7.88 1.23 -8.27
CA GLY A 68 8.32 -0.14 -8.47
C GLY A 68 9.77 -0.26 -8.01
N SER A 69 9.99 -0.41 -6.70
CA SER A 69 11.18 -1.03 -6.07
C SER A 69 11.27 -0.71 -4.57
N THR A 70 10.52 -1.45 -3.75
CA THR A 70 10.92 -1.74 -2.36
C THR A 70 10.33 -3.10 -2.00
N THR A 71 10.97 -4.17 -2.48
CA THR A 71 10.81 -5.52 -1.96
C THR A 71 11.54 -5.61 -0.62
N ASN A 72 11.04 -4.92 0.41
CA ASN A 72 11.52 -5.14 1.77
C ASN A 72 10.74 -6.33 2.33
N ASN A 73 11.35 -7.50 2.20
CA ASN A 73 11.28 -8.70 3.02
C ASN A 73 10.44 -8.56 4.30
N PHE A 74 9.11 -8.57 4.15
CA PHE A 74 8.13 -8.70 5.23
C PHE A 74 7.14 -9.83 4.91
N GLU A 75 7.54 -10.70 3.99
CA GLU A 75 6.80 -11.89 3.57
C GLU A 75 7.17 -13.13 4.41
N ASP A 76 8.28 -13.12 5.16
CA ASP A 76 8.75 -14.29 5.92
C ASP A 76 8.02 -14.54 7.27
N ASP A 77 7.40 -13.52 7.90
CA ASP A 77 6.76 -13.69 9.22
C ASP A 77 5.34 -14.30 9.20
N VAL A 78 4.80 -14.63 8.02
CA VAL A 78 3.44 -15.20 7.90
C VAL A 78 3.45 -16.66 7.43
N GLU A 79 4.61 -17.21 7.06
CA GLU A 79 4.74 -18.58 6.55
C GLU A 79 5.32 -19.57 7.57
N GLN A 80 5.47 -19.16 8.83
CA GLN A 80 5.89 -20.06 9.91
C GLN A 80 4.75 -20.30 10.92
N MET A 81 3.79 -21.14 10.51
CA MET A 81 3.02 -21.98 11.42
C MET A 81 2.80 -23.36 10.80
#